data_AF-A0A496PRT5-F1
#
_entry.id   AF-A0A496PRT5-F1
#
_cell.length_a   1.000
_cell.length_b   1.000
_cell.length_c   1.000
_cell.angle_alpha   90.00
_cell.angle_beta   90.00
_cell.angle_gamma   90.00
#
_symmetry.space_group_name_H-M   'P 1'
#
loop_
_entity.id
_entity.type
_entity.pdbx_description
1 polymer ?
#
loop_
_entity_poly.entity_id
_entity_poly.type
_entity_poly.pdbx_seq_one_letter_code
_entity_poly.pdbx_strand_id
1 'polypeptide(L)'
;MKGSICMYRWLLIILFAIVSTTATAAEFNLDSLLVQSVGGPAALDSLHCVSSFRAEGVVDLNGQAGRFVELFSAPDYLYLEVKIGSIVLVQAYDGHHAWQKDHNGRISELSGYERKALLSNIYFESFSYLLPDRMEGRYEYVGQTEYDGQKYHEVIYYPLNEDTVRVFFDPVSGLRQLMFSKLDNLSSTSQMGDYRYIGGILIPHFSHTSFEGVPLFTSLETENFELNVDLDSSVFIMPDSAVCDYHFADSTESIKIGFEYCLGHIWLPATINGVKKIWFILDSGASANFFHTSAIADLNLPREGSLPVAGMTGYEEVALVRSDSISIGSLTLLNQIAGSMDLSMFDGSLSDNQELGGILGYDFLSRFPVMVNYRESTLTVFNPDSFVPPPGGVTVDFHLTMLVPTISGELNGIKGDFMVDLGNSFGLVLHNSFVDRYHLEEKLDDISDNPGGLGGVGGRIGGKTAQAATFKFGSILLQSLRVILPDQRQGLSGSEQLAGNIGNMILENFIVLFDYKSNRLIFYDSNMEVE
;
A
#
# COMPACT_ATOMS: atom_id res chain seq x y z
N MET A 1 -89.05 5.46 30.88
CA MET A 1 -89.60 5.23 32.23
C MET A 1 -89.61 3.72 32.46
N LYS A 2 -88.82 3.21 33.43
CA LYS A 2 -88.82 1.82 33.96
C LYS A 2 -88.47 0.74 32.92
N GLY A 3 -87.57 -0.22 33.12
CA GLY A 3 -87.06 -0.82 34.35
C GLY A 3 -87.14 -2.34 34.17
N SER A 4 -85.97 -2.99 34.26
CA SER A 4 -85.70 -4.34 34.80
C SER A 4 -86.37 -5.60 34.22
N ILE A 5 -85.63 -6.71 34.40
CA ILE A 5 -86.04 -8.11 34.70
C ILE A 5 -85.63 -9.19 33.67
N CYS A 6 -84.60 -9.92 34.10
CA CYS A 6 -84.46 -11.39 34.22
C CYS A 6 -84.51 -12.36 33.03
N MET A 7 -83.41 -13.14 33.01
CA MET A 7 -83.31 -14.60 33.17
C MET A 7 -83.55 -15.56 31.99
N TYR A 8 -82.48 -16.36 31.81
CA TYR A 8 -82.39 -17.81 31.52
C TYR A 8 -82.54 -18.26 30.05
N ARG A 9 -81.43 -18.65 29.42
CA ARG A 9 -80.84 -20.02 29.28
C ARG A 9 -81.55 -20.85 28.20
N TRP A 10 -80.95 -21.59 27.24
CA TRP A 10 -79.59 -22.02 26.85
C TRP A 10 -79.66 -22.53 25.38
N LEU A 11 -78.57 -22.40 24.62
CA LEU A 11 -77.99 -23.41 23.69
C LEU A 11 -76.83 -22.75 22.92
N LEU A 12 -75.61 -22.78 23.45
CA LEU A 12 -74.55 -23.76 23.12
C LEU A 12 -74.27 -23.86 21.61
N ILE A 13 -73.40 -22.98 21.13
CA ILE A 13 -72.49 -23.30 20.03
C ILE A 13 -71.08 -23.25 20.62
N ILE A 14 -70.45 -24.42 20.64
CA ILE A 14 -69.03 -24.60 20.95
C ILE A 14 -68.25 -23.95 19.80
N LEU A 15 -67.63 -22.80 20.04
CA LEU A 15 -66.55 -22.30 19.21
C LEU A 15 -65.25 -22.62 19.93
N PHE A 16 -64.44 -23.51 19.35
CA PHE A 16 -63.04 -23.64 19.69
C PHE A 16 -62.36 -22.29 19.40
N ALA A 17 -62.08 -21.52 20.45
CA ALA A 17 -61.13 -20.43 20.35
C ALA A 17 -59.73 -21.06 20.26
N ILE A 18 -59.21 -21.13 19.04
CA ILE A 18 -57.77 -21.31 18.83
C ILE A 18 -57.11 -20.06 19.41
N VAL A 19 -56.47 -20.19 20.57
CA VAL A 19 -55.52 -19.20 21.05
C VAL A 19 -54.32 -19.31 20.11
N SER A 20 -54.33 -18.48 19.06
CA SER A 20 -53.12 -18.21 18.30
C SER A 20 -52.20 -17.39 19.20
N THR A 21 -51.26 -18.06 19.88
CA THR A 21 -50.06 -17.39 20.35
C THR A 21 -49.31 -16.92 19.12
N THR A 22 -49.52 -15.67 18.71
CA THR A 22 -48.57 -14.99 17.84
C THR A 22 -47.29 -14.83 18.65
N ALA A 23 -46.34 -15.74 18.47
CA ALA A 23 -44.97 -15.46 18.84
C ALA A 23 -44.57 -14.23 18.04
N THR A 24 -44.50 -13.08 18.71
CA THR A 24 -43.80 -11.91 18.16
C THR A 24 -42.37 -12.38 17.97
N ALA A 25 -41.95 -12.54 16.71
CA ALA A 25 -40.53 -12.69 16.41
C ALA A 25 -39.82 -11.53 17.12
N ALA A 26 -38.85 -11.84 17.98
CA ALA A 26 -38.07 -10.80 18.63
C ALA A 26 -37.45 -9.93 17.53
N GLU A 27 -37.60 -8.62 17.65
CA GLU A 27 -36.98 -7.67 16.74
C GLU A 27 -35.46 -7.88 16.78
N PHE A 28 -34.81 -7.94 15.63
CA PHE A 28 -33.36 -8.14 15.55
C PHE A 28 -32.65 -7.01 16.29
N ASN A 29 -31.72 -7.37 17.19
CA ASN A 29 -30.95 -6.43 17.99
C ASN A 29 -29.48 -6.51 17.60
N LEU A 30 -28.98 -5.46 16.95
CA LEU A 30 -27.60 -5.39 16.47
C LEU A 30 -26.59 -5.46 17.61
N ASP A 31 -26.80 -4.70 18.69
CA ASP A 31 -25.88 -4.69 19.85
C ASP A 31 -25.72 -6.09 20.45
N SER A 32 -26.80 -6.86 20.52
CA SER A 32 -26.79 -8.24 21.00
C SER A 32 -25.98 -9.16 20.08
N LEU A 33 -26.07 -8.97 18.76
CA LEU A 33 -25.24 -9.71 17.79
C LEU A 33 -23.76 -9.38 17.98
N LEU A 34 -23.41 -8.09 18.10
CA LEU A 34 -22.01 -7.67 18.27
C LEU A 34 -21.42 -8.14 19.59
N VAL A 35 -22.20 -8.10 20.67
CA VAL A 35 -21.77 -8.65 21.96
C VAL A 35 -21.64 -10.17 21.90
N GLN A 36 -22.54 -10.85 21.19
CA GLN A 36 -22.45 -12.29 20.97
C GLN A 36 -21.20 -12.68 20.16
N SER A 37 -20.77 -11.86 19.21
CA SER A 37 -19.60 -12.16 18.36
C SER A 37 -18.29 -12.29 19.13
N VAL A 38 -18.22 -11.71 20.34
CA VAL A 38 -17.07 -11.84 21.25
C VAL A 38 -17.31 -12.82 22.41
N GLY A 39 -18.44 -13.53 22.44
CA GLY A 39 -18.76 -14.52 23.48
C GLY A 39 -19.86 -14.11 24.48
N GLY A 40 -20.52 -12.96 24.26
CA GLY A 40 -21.66 -12.50 25.06
C GLY A 40 -21.32 -11.43 26.12
N PRO A 41 -22.29 -11.05 26.98
CA PRO A 41 -22.11 -9.92 27.91
C PRO A 41 -20.93 -10.06 28.87
N ALA A 42 -20.69 -11.26 29.40
CA ALA A 42 -19.54 -11.49 30.28
C ALA A 42 -18.19 -11.35 29.54
N ALA A 43 -18.16 -11.68 28.25
CA ALA A 43 -16.98 -11.47 27.42
C ALA A 43 -16.75 -9.98 27.14
N LEU A 44 -17.82 -9.20 26.93
CA LEU A 44 -17.73 -7.74 26.83
C LEU A 44 -17.14 -7.12 28.11
N ASP A 45 -17.60 -7.56 29.29
CA ASP A 45 -17.04 -7.11 30.58
C ASP A 45 -15.54 -7.43 30.68
N SER A 46 -15.12 -8.64 30.27
CA SER A 46 -13.69 -9.00 30.18
C SER A 46 -12.94 -8.12 29.17
N LEU A 47 -13.55 -7.82 28.03
CA LEU A 47 -12.94 -7.04 26.95
C LEU A 47 -12.67 -5.60 27.37
N HIS A 48 -13.54 -5.00 28.21
CA HIS A 48 -13.29 -3.69 28.84
C HIS A 48 -12.04 -3.68 29.73
N CYS A 49 -11.61 -4.84 30.23
CA CYS A 49 -10.42 -4.98 31.08
C CYS A 49 -9.15 -5.28 30.27
N VAL A 50 -9.24 -5.41 28.94
CA VAL A 50 -8.08 -5.64 28.08
C VAL A 50 -7.39 -4.30 27.80
N SER A 51 -6.11 -4.18 28.15
CA SER A 51 -5.28 -3.01 27.83
C SER A 51 -4.22 -3.29 26.78
N SER A 52 -3.88 -4.55 26.56
CA SER A 52 -2.86 -4.98 25.59
C SER A 52 -3.05 -6.46 25.24
N PHE A 53 -2.47 -6.89 24.13
CA PHE A 53 -2.29 -8.31 23.84
C PHE A 53 -1.03 -8.58 23.03
N ARG A 54 -0.61 -9.86 23.04
CA ARG A 54 0.40 -10.42 22.14
C ARG A 54 -0.18 -11.65 21.46
N ALA A 55 -0.16 -11.68 20.13
CA ALA A 55 -0.48 -12.85 19.33
C ALA A 55 0.76 -13.30 18.56
N GLU A 56 0.99 -14.60 18.51
CA GLU A 56 2.08 -15.18 17.75
C GLU A 56 1.63 -16.44 17.03
N GLY A 57 2.18 -16.66 15.85
CA GLY A 57 1.86 -17.86 15.10
C GLY A 57 2.59 -17.97 13.79
N VAL A 58 1.96 -18.69 12.87
CA VAL A 58 2.48 -18.91 11.51
C VAL A 58 1.72 -18.06 10.51
N VAL A 59 2.43 -17.65 9.47
CA VAL A 59 1.87 -16.91 8.33
C VAL A 59 2.18 -17.66 7.07
N ASP A 60 1.21 -17.70 6.15
CA ASP A 60 1.42 -18.08 4.76
C ASP A 60 1.14 -16.85 3.90
N LEU A 61 2.21 -16.26 3.35
CA LEU A 61 2.12 -15.16 2.41
C LEU A 61 2.32 -15.73 1.01
N ASN A 62 1.24 -15.89 0.25
CA ASN A 62 1.32 -16.33 -1.13
C ASN A 62 2.04 -17.69 -1.37
N GLY A 63 1.98 -18.61 -0.41
CA GLY A 63 2.68 -19.89 -0.44
C GLY A 63 4.02 -19.88 0.31
N GLN A 64 4.47 -18.73 0.81
CA GLN A 64 5.69 -18.57 1.60
C GLN A 64 5.37 -18.66 3.09
N ALA A 65 5.81 -19.75 3.71
CA ALA A 65 5.65 -19.97 5.15
C ALA A 65 6.60 -19.07 5.97
N GLY A 66 6.06 -18.48 7.02
CA GLY A 66 6.77 -17.61 7.95
C GLY A 66 6.19 -17.65 9.35
N ARG A 67 6.60 -16.69 10.18
CA ARG A 67 6.02 -16.44 11.50
C ARG A 67 5.60 -14.99 11.63
N PHE A 68 4.58 -14.74 12.44
CA PHE A 68 4.19 -13.39 12.78
C PHE A 68 4.20 -13.18 14.30
N VAL A 69 4.43 -11.94 14.69
CA VAL A 69 4.20 -11.42 16.05
C VAL A 69 3.36 -10.17 15.91
N GLU A 70 2.23 -10.13 16.60
CA GLU A 70 1.36 -8.98 16.69
C GLU A 70 1.27 -8.52 18.14
N LEU A 71 1.47 -7.23 18.35
CA LEU A 71 1.35 -6.58 19.63
C LEU A 71 0.32 -5.46 19.50
N PHE A 72 -0.55 -5.36 20.48
CA PHE A 72 -1.51 -4.28 20.58
C PHE A 72 -1.45 -3.65 21.97
N SER A 73 -1.59 -2.33 22.03
CA SER A 73 -1.85 -1.62 23.28
C SER A 73 -2.96 -0.58 23.06
N ALA A 74 -3.94 -0.58 23.96
CA ALA A 74 -5.03 0.36 23.90
C ALA A 74 -4.51 1.82 24.06
N PRO A 75 -5.11 2.80 23.37
CA PRO A 75 -6.34 2.67 22.59
C PRO A 75 -6.16 2.05 21.19
N ASP A 76 -5.03 2.31 20.53
CA ASP A 76 -4.86 2.06 19.09
C ASP A 76 -3.43 1.70 18.66
N TYR A 77 -2.49 1.49 19.59
CA TYR A 77 -1.11 1.13 19.24
C TYR A 77 -1.06 -0.30 18.69
N LEU A 78 -0.41 -0.47 17.54
CA LEU A 78 -0.25 -1.77 16.89
C LEU A 78 1.20 -1.95 16.40
N TYR A 79 1.72 -3.16 16.55
CA TYR A 79 2.97 -3.60 15.93
C TYR A 79 2.76 -5.00 15.35
N LEU A 80 2.91 -5.15 14.05
CA LEU A 80 2.86 -6.43 13.35
C LEU A 80 4.22 -6.67 12.68
N GLU A 81 4.90 -7.72 13.09
CA GLU A 81 6.11 -8.22 12.45
C GLU A 81 5.81 -9.53 11.74
N VAL A 82 6.21 -9.61 10.47
CA VAL A 82 6.15 -10.83 9.65
C VAL A 82 7.57 -11.21 9.25
N LYS A 83 7.96 -12.44 9.56
CA LYS A 83 9.26 -13.00 9.21
C LYS A 83 9.10 -14.18 8.25
N ILE A 84 9.70 -14.06 7.07
CA ILE A 84 9.73 -15.09 6.02
C ILE A 84 11.20 -15.33 5.65
N GLY A 85 11.73 -16.50 6.02
CA GLY A 85 13.16 -16.79 5.85
C GLY A 85 14.04 -15.77 6.61
N SER A 86 14.85 -15.03 5.86
CA SER A 86 15.72 -13.94 6.36
C SER A 86 15.06 -12.57 6.35
N ILE A 87 13.91 -12.43 5.70
CA ILE A 87 13.20 -11.16 5.49
C ILE A 87 12.31 -10.89 6.70
N VAL A 88 12.35 -9.64 7.19
CA VAL A 88 11.52 -9.15 8.29
C VAL A 88 10.80 -7.90 7.82
N LEU A 89 9.48 -8.01 7.70
CA LEU A 89 8.58 -6.90 7.38
C LEU A 89 7.90 -6.45 8.67
N VAL A 90 7.73 -5.14 8.84
CA VAL A 90 6.97 -4.58 9.97
C VAL A 90 5.96 -3.58 9.45
N GLN A 91 4.77 -3.57 10.04
CA GLN A 91 3.83 -2.45 10.01
C GLN A 91 3.41 -2.12 11.43
N ALA A 92 3.33 -0.83 11.76
CA ALA A 92 3.02 -0.39 13.11
C ALA A 92 2.35 0.98 13.13
N TYR A 93 1.71 1.28 14.26
CA TYR A 93 1.07 2.54 14.55
C TYR A 93 1.34 2.93 16.00
N ASP A 94 1.79 4.17 16.21
CA ASP A 94 2.18 4.71 17.51
C ASP A 94 1.14 5.67 18.13
N GLY A 95 -0.09 5.66 17.62
CA GLY A 95 -1.14 6.63 17.96
C GLY A 95 -1.11 7.90 17.09
N HIS A 96 -0.03 8.12 16.33
CA HIS A 96 0.15 9.28 15.46
C HIS A 96 0.61 8.89 14.05
N HIS A 97 1.76 8.22 13.95
CA HIS A 97 2.41 7.79 12.73
C HIS A 97 2.07 6.32 12.45
N ALA A 98 1.57 6.06 11.25
CA ALA A 98 1.54 4.71 10.69
C ALA A 98 2.86 4.52 9.95
N TRP A 99 3.60 3.45 10.22
CA TRP A 99 4.92 3.26 9.63
C TRP A 99 5.18 1.80 9.29
N GLN A 100 6.16 1.58 8.43
CA GLN A 100 6.58 0.25 8.01
C GLN A 100 8.09 0.10 7.99
N LYS A 101 8.55 -1.16 8.03
CA LYS A 101 9.93 -1.57 7.78
C LYS A 101 9.94 -2.57 6.63
N ASP A 102 10.69 -2.27 5.57
CA ASP A 102 10.77 -3.11 4.37
C ASP A 102 11.81 -4.23 4.48
N HIS A 103 11.98 -5.01 3.39
CA HIS A 103 12.89 -6.15 3.31
C HIS A 103 14.37 -5.78 3.46
N ASN A 104 14.74 -4.52 3.24
CA ASN A 104 16.09 -4.00 3.47
C ASN A 104 16.22 -3.26 4.81
N GLY A 105 15.19 -3.29 5.65
CA GLY A 105 15.18 -2.65 6.96
C GLY A 105 14.97 -1.14 6.90
N ARG A 106 14.61 -0.56 5.75
CA ARG A 106 14.27 0.86 5.66
C ARG A 106 12.93 1.11 6.29
N ILE A 107 12.86 2.22 7.02
CA ILE A 107 11.67 2.64 7.75
C ILE A 107 11.06 3.83 7.00
N SER A 108 9.76 3.77 6.76
CA SER A 108 9.00 4.85 6.14
C SER A 108 7.62 4.99 6.76
N GLU A 109 7.08 6.19 6.67
CA GLU A 109 5.70 6.46 7.07
C GLU A 109 4.75 5.95 5.99
N LEU A 110 3.66 5.31 6.41
CA LEU A 110 2.53 4.92 5.57
C LEU A 110 1.61 6.13 5.40
N SER A 111 1.14 6.33 4.17
CA SER A 111 0.22 7.43 3.85
C SER A 111 -0.94 6.94 2.98
N GLY A 112 -1.83 7.86 2.59
CA GLY A 112 -2.93 7.55 1.67
C GLY A 112 -3.77 6.34 2.10
N TYR A 113 -4.09 5.46 1.15
CA TYR A 113 -4.86 4.25 1.40
C TYR A 113 -4.14 3.20 2.25
N GLU A 114 -2.81 3.14 2.25
CA GLU A 114 -2.06 2.15 3.05
C GLU A 114 -2.21 2.46 4.53
N ARG A 115 -2.10 3.75 4.90
CA ARG A 115 -2.40 4.23 6.25
C ARG A 115 -3.84 3.93 6.66
N LYS A 116 -4.81 4.19 5.76
CA LYS A 116 -6.23 3.92 6.02
C LYS A 116 -6.50 2.44 6.25
N ALA A 117 -5.92 1.57 5.42
CA ALA A 117 -6.04 0.13 5.56
C ALA A 117 -5.49 -0.36 6.90
N LEU A 118 -4.32 0.14 7.34
CA LEU A 118 -3.77 -0.19 8.64
C LEU A 118 -4.69 0.27 9.79
N LEU A 119 -5.18 1.51 9.75
CA LEU A 119 -6.08 2.03 10.79
C LEU A 119 -7.43 1.31 10.83
N SER A 120 -7.95 0.92 9.66
CA SER A 120 -9.13 0.05 9.58
C SER A 120 -8.86 -1.29 10.25
N ASN A 121 -7.68 -1.89 10.05
CA ASN A 121 -7.31 -3.13 10.76
C ASN A 121 -7.29 -2.92 12.28
N ILE A 122 -6.61 -1.87 12.75
CA ILE A 122 -6.51 -1.53 14.17
C ILE A 122 -7.90 -1.33 14.79
N TYR A 123 -8.85 -0.71 14.08
CA TYR A 123 -10.23 -0.55 14.56
C TYR A 123 -10.90 -1.89 14.91
N PHE A 124 -10.65 -2.95 14.12
CA PHE A 124 -11.21 -4.28 14.37
C PHE A 124 -10.43 -5.05 15.43
N GLU A 125 -9.10 -4.99 15.44
CA GLU A 125 -8.24 -5.66 16.42
C GLU A 125 -8.36 -5.05 17.82
N SER A 126 -8.60 -3.74 17.89
CA SER A 126 -8.92 -3.03 19.12
C SER A 126 -10.39 -3.21 19.55
N PHE A 127 -11.23 -3.94 18.81
CA PHE A 127 -12.66 -4.06 19.09
C PHE A 127 -13.38 -2.73 19.28
N SER A 128 -12.93 -1.67 18.61
CA SER A 128 -13.43 -0.29 18.83
C SER A 128 -14.93 -0.15 18.56
N TYR A 129 -15.52 -1.04 17.76
CA TYR A 129 -16.97 -1.11 17.57
C TYR A 129 -17.78 -1.51 18.81
N LEU A 130 -17.17 -2.18 19.79
CA LEU A 130 -17.75 -2.47 21.10
C LEU A 130 -17.19 -1.54 22.20
N LEU A 131 -16.02 -0.95 21.95
CA LEU A 131 -15.28 -0.08 22.87
C LEU A 131 -15.04 1.29 22.21
N PRO A 132 -16.08 2.14 22.08
CA PRO A 132 -16.02 3.37 21.29
C PRO A 132 -15.04 4.43 21.84
N ASP A 133 -14.56 4.26 23.07
CA ASP A 133 -13.54 5.13 23.67
C ASP A 133 -12.11 4.86 23.13
N ARG A 134 -11.91 3.81 22.33
CA ARG A 134 -10.60 3.47 21.73
C ARG A 134 -10.38 4.21 20.41
N MET A 135 -11.16 3.88 19.38
CA MET A 135 -11.12 4.55 18.09
C MET A 135 -12.52 4.96 17.65
N GLU A 136 -12.61 6.12 17.03
CA GLU A 136 -13.86 6.59 16.46
C GLU A 136 -14.33 5.68 15.31
N GLY A 137 -15.63 5.47 15.24
CA GLY A 137 -16.26 4.82 14.10
C GLY A 137 -17.76 4.68 14.31
N ARG A 138 -18.45 4.23 13.26
CA ARG A 138 -19.87 3.91 13.31
C ARG A 138 -20.13 2.62 12.55
N TYR A 139 -21.32 2.05 12.76
CA TYR A 139 -21.77 0.90 12.01
C TYR A 139 -23.28 0.94 11.80
N GLU A 140 -23.74 0.26 10.76
CA GLU A 140 -25.15 0.15 10.43
C GLU A 140 -25.50 -1.28 10.03
N TYR A 141 -26.64 -1.77 10.53
CA TYR A 141 -27.17 -3.07 10.12
C TYR A 141 -27.85 -2.94 8.76
N VAL A 142 -27.44 -3.78 7.80
CA VAL A 142 -28.00 -3.79 6.45
C VAL A 142 -29.20 -4.73 6.39
N GLY A 143 -29.06 -5.94 6.92
CA GLY A 143 -30.08 -6.97 6.79
C GLY A 143 -29.50 -8.38 6.81
N GLN A 144 -30.34 -9.35 6.49
CA GLN A 144 -29.88 -10.70 6.17
C GLN A 144 -29.45 -10.75 4.71
N THR A 145 -28.34 -11.44 4.45
CA THR A 145 -27.79 -11.63 3.11
C THR A 145 -27.41 -13.09 2.91
N GLU A 146 -27.07 -13.46 1.68
CA GLU A 146 -26.57 -14.78 1.31
C GLU A 146 -25.27 -14.63 0.52
N TYR A 147 -24.26 -15.41 0.90
CA TYR A 147 -22.97 -15.47 0.21
C TYR A 147 -22.47 -16.91 0.16
N ASP A 148 -22.11 -17.36 -1.03
CA ASP A 148 -21.73 -18.75 -1.31
C ASP A 148 -22.72 -19.79 -0.74
N GLY A 149 -24.02 -19.51 -0.86
CA GLY A 149 -25.11 -20.36 -0.37
C GLY A 149 -25.31 -20.39 1.15
N GLN A 150 -24.57 -19.58 1.91
CA GLN A 150 -24.70 -19.44 3.36
C GLN A 150 -25.34 -18.10 3.73
N LYS A 151 -26.19 -18.11 4.76
CA LYS A 151 -26.90 -16.90 5.24
C LYS A 151 -26.08 -16.17 6.28
N TYR A 152 -26.11 -14.85 6.25
CA TYR A 152 -25.41 -13.97 7.18
C TYR A 152 -26.27 -12.80 7.63
N HIS A 153 -25.95 -12.24 8.80
CA HIS A 153 -26.28 -10.86 9.11
C HIS A 153 -25.17 -9.95 8.58
N GLU A 154 -25.54 -8.98 7.75
CA GLU A 154 -24.61 -8.01 7.18
C GLU A 154 -24.63 -6.70 7.98
N VAL A 155 -23.45 -6.26 8.37
CA VAL A 155 -23.21 -4.98 9.05
C VAL A 155 -22.15 -4.23 8.26
N ILE A 156 -22.40 -2.95 7.98
CA ILE A 156 -21.41 -2.06 7.40
C ILE A 156 -20.75 -1.27 8.52
N TYR A 157 -19.42 -1.27 8.55
CA TYR A 157 -18.60 -0.50 9.46
C TYR A 157 -17.93 0.66 8.74
N TYR A 158 -17.75 1.74 9.50
CA TYR A 158 -17.03 2.94 9.09
C TYR A 158 -15.95 3.28 10.11
N PRO A 159 -14.80 2.57 10.10
CA PRO A 159 -13.65 2.95 10.89
C PRO A 159 -13.27 4.41 10.61
N LEU A 160 -13.09 5.20 11.66
CA LEU A 160 -12.79 6.63 11.59
C LEU A 160 -13.80 7.45 10.76
N ASN A 161 -15.00 6.92 10.52
CA ASN A 161 -16.04 7.48 9.66
C ASN A 161 -15.66 7.68 8.17
N GLU A 162 -14.57 7.07 7.70
CA GLU A 162 -14.08 7.26 6.34
C GLU A 162 -14.36 6.07 5.42
N ASP A 163 -14.00 4.85 5.87
CA ASP A 163 -14.01 3.66 5.02
C ASP A 163 -15.31 2.86 5.15
N THR A 164 -15.56 1.95 4.20
CA THR A 164 -16.72 1.06 4.24
C THR A 164 -16.22 -0.38 4.26
N VAL A 165 -16.35 -1.03 5.42
CA VAL A 165 -16.03 -2.45 5.59
C VAL A 165 -17.31 -3.22 5.79
N ARG A 166 -17.62 -4.15 4.89
CA ARG A 166 -18.80 -5.01 5.02
C ARG A 166 -18.41 -6.23 5.82
N VAL A 167 -19.14 -6.53 6.88
CA VAL A 167 -18.82 -7.59 7.83
C VAL A 167 -20.02 -8.50 7.98
N PHE A 168 -19.77 -9.80 7.80
CA PHE A 168 -20.81 -10.82 7.77
C PHE A 168 -20.69 -11.69 9.02
N PHE A 169 -21.80 -11.80 9.74
CA PHE A 169 -21.91 -12.56 10.96
C PHE A 169 -22.80 -13.79 10.75
N ASP A 170 -22.36 -14.93 11.28
CA ASP A 170 -23.16 -16.15 11.27
C ASP A 170 -24.45 -15.98 12.09
N PRO A 171 -25.65 -16.27 11.54
CA PRO A 171 -26.92 -16.02 12.21
C PRO A 171 -27.19 -16.88 13.46
N VAL A 172 -26.43 -17.97 13.65
CA VAL A 172 -26.65 -18.90 14.75
C VAL A 172 -25.69 -18.61 15.90
N SER A 173 -24.39 -18.62 15.61
CA SER A 173 -23.31 -18.41 16.57
C SER A 173 -23.06 -16.93 16.86
N GLY A 174 -23.42 -16.03 15.94
CA GLY A 174 -23.11 -14.60 16.02
C GLY A 174 -21.66 -14.27 15.69
N LEU A 175 -20.85 -15.24 15.26
CA LEU A 175 -19.42 -15.03 14.97
C LEU A 175 -19.21 -14.24 13.68
N ARG A 176 -18.22 -13.35 13.68
CA ARG A 176 -17.74 -12.64 12.48
C ARG A 176 -17.03 -13.65 11.57
N GLN A 177 -17.50 -13.88 10.34
CA GLN A 177 -16.90 -14.91 9.48
C GLN A 177 -16.25 -14.34 8.22
N LEU A 178 -16.79 -13.27 7.66
CA LEU A 178 -16.26 -12.63 6.47
C LEU A 178 -16.17 -11.12 6.65
N MET A 179 -15.14 -10.53 6.06
CA MET A 179 -14.97 -9.09 5.91
C MET A 179 -14.62 -8.76 4.47
N PHE A 180 -15.25 -7.74 3.93
CA PHE A 180 -14.96 -7.20 2.60
C PHE A 180 -14.50 -5.76 2.73
N SER A 181 -13.29 -5.49 2.26
CA SER A 181 -12.63 -4.19 2.35
C SER A 181 -12.03 -3.81 1.00
N LYS A 182 -11.81 -2.52 0.75
CA LYS A 182 -11.06 -2.05 -0.42
C LYS A 182 -9.65 -1.61 -0.03
N LEU A 183 -8.68 -1.97 -0.85
CA LEU A 183 -7.32 -1.43 -0.84
C LEU A 183 -7.08 -0.77 -2.20
N ASP A 184 -7.27 0.55 -2.25
CA ASP A 184 -7.30 1.31 -3.50
C ASP A 184 -8.29 0.71 -4.52
N ASN A 185 -7.81 0.14 -5.62
CA ASN A 185 -8.62 -0.51 -6.65
C ASN A 185 -8.87 -2.01 -6.41
N LEU A 186 -8.22 -2.61 -5.41
CA LEU A 186 -8.40 -4.02 -5.07
C LEU A 186 -9.50 -4.20 -4.03
N SER A 187 -10.37 -5.18 -4.27
CA SER A 187 -11.30 -5.66 -3.25
C SER A 187 -10.70 -6.88 -2.56
N SER A 188 -10.70 -6.88 -1.23
CA SER A 188 -10.21 -7.97 -0.39
C SER A 188 -11.36 -8.69 0.29
N THR A 189 -11.24 -10.00 0.45
CA THR A 189 -12.12 -10.84 1.26
C THR A 189 -11.30 -11.51 2.34
N SER A 190 -11.57 -11.18 3.60
CA SER A 190 -10.95 -11.82 4.76
C SER A 190 -11.93 -12.78 5.40
N GLN A 191 -11.58 -14.05 5.45
CA GLN A 191 -12.30 -15.11 6.16
C GLN A 191 -11.67 -15.31 7.52
N MET A 192 -12.47 -15.63 8.52
CA MET A 192 -12.00 -15.82 9.88
C MET A 192 -12.57 -17.09 10.49
N GLY A 193 -11.79 -17.75 11.33
CA GLY A 193 -12.17 -19.02 11.92
C GLY A 193 -11.39 -19.37 13.17
N ASP A 194 -11.56 -20.63 13.59
CA ASP A 194 -10.92 -21.21 14.78
C ASP A 194 -11.08 -20.32 16.02
N TYR A 195 -12.33 -19.99 16.32
CA TYR A 195 -12.65 -19.14 17.46
C TYR A 195 -12.40 -19.87 18.79
N ARG A 196 -11.61 -19.24 19.66
CA ARG A 196 -11.24 -19.81 20.97
C ARG A 196 -11.49 -18.79 22.08
N TYR A 197 -11.82 -19.29 23.26
CA TYR A 197 -11.95 -18.47 24.45
C TYR A 197 -10.57 -18.19 25.06
N ILE A 198 -10.17 -16.92 25.09
CA ILE A 198 -8.97 -16.42 25.76
C ILE A 198 -9.41 -15.38 26.79
N GLY A 199 -9.13 -15.62 28.08
CA GLY A 199 -9.60 -14.72 29.16
C GLY A 199 -11.13 -14.55 29.22
N GLY A 200 -11.90 -15.51 28.69
CA GLY A 200 -13.36 -15.43 28.60
C GLY A 200 -13.89 -14.67 27.37
N ILE A 201 -13.01 -14.21 26.48
CA ILE A 201 -13.34 -13.51 25.23
C ILE A 201 -13.16 -14.49 24.06
N LEU A 202 -14.11 -14.51 23.13
CA LEU A 202 -14.05 -15.32 21.93
C LEU A 202 -13.25 -14.58 20.85
N ILE A 203 -12.09 -15.11 20.50
CA ILE A 203 -11.11 -14.48 19.59
C ILE A 203 -10.84 -15.43 18.41
N PRO A 204 -10.79 -14.94 17.16
CA PRO A 204 -10.42 -15.76 16.01
C PRO A 204 -8.92 -16.13 16.07
N HIS A 205 -8.57 -17.40 15.91
CA HIS A 205 -7.18 -17.84 15.77
C HIS A 205 -6.77 -18.10 14.32
N PHE A 206 -7.68 -17.96 13.36
CA PHE A 206 -7.38 -18.12 11.95
C PHE A 206 -7.93 -16.94 11.15
N SER A 207 -7.13 -16.44 10.20
CA SER A 207 -7.62 -15.57 9.13
C SER A 207 -7.02 -15.97 7.78
N HIS A 208 -7.80 -15.78 6.71
CA HIS A 208 -7.35 -15.92 5.33
C HIS A 208 -7.90 -14.77 4.50
N THR A 209 -7.01 -13.92 4.01
CA THR A 209 -7.35 -12.78 3.17
C THR A 209 -6.91 -13.05 1.74
N SER A 210 -7.81 -12.86 0.78
CA SER A 210 -7.51 -12.92 -0.66
C SER A 210 -8.01 -11.67 -1.38
N PHE A 211 -7.46 -11.39 -2.56
CA PHE A 211 -7.78 -10.20 -3.35
C PHE A 211 -8.48 -10.58 -4.65
N GLU A 212 -9.58 -9.89 -4.97
CA GLU A 212 -10.35 -10.17 -6.18
C GLU A 212 -9.53 -9.89 -7.45
N GLY A 213 -9.53 -10.85 -8.38
CA GLY A 213 -8.85 -10.71 -9.66
C GLY A 213 -7.32 -10.80 -9.61
N VAL A 214 -6.74 -11.03 -8.42
CA VAL A 214 -5.29 -11.12 -8.25
C VAL A 214 -4.94 -12.37 -7.43
N PRO A 215 -3.94 -13.18 -7.83
CA PRO A 215 -3.55 -14.37 -7.09
C PRO A 215 -2.74 -14.03 -5.82
N LEU A 216 -3.17 -13.04 -5.04
CA LEU A 216 -2.57 -12.65 -3.76
C LEU A 216 -3.40 -13.14 -2.59
N PHE A 217 -2.72 -13.68 -1.57
CA PHE A 217 -3.37 -14.04 -0.31
C PHE A 217 -2.40 -14.00 0.87
N THR A 218 -2.98 -13.86 2.06
CA THR A 218 -2.29 -13.98 3.34
C THR A 218 -3.14 -14.84 4.27
N SER A 219 -2.54 -15.87 4.87
CA SER A 219 -3.19 -16.65 5.93
C SER A 219 -2.41 -16.49 7.23
N LEU A 220 -3.11 -16.28 8.35
CA LEU A 220 -2.52 -16.22 9.69
C LEU A 220 -3.17 -17.28 10.56
N GLU A 221 -2.35 -18.09 11.23
CA GLU A 221 -2.78 -19.06 12.24
C GLU A 221 -2.10 -18.73 13.57
N THR A 222 -2.89 -18.32 14.56
CA THR A 222 -2.43 -17.92 15.88
C THR A 222 -2.22 -19.15 16.77
N GLU A 223 -0.97 -19.38 17.16
CA GLU A 223 -0.57 -20.49 18.04
C GLU A 223 -0.65 -20.07 19.52
N ASN A 224 -0.25 -18.83 19.83
CA ASN A 224 -0.25 -18.27 21.18
C ASN A 224 -0.95 -16.91 21.20
N PHE A 225 -1.81 -16.70 22.19
CA PHE A 225 -2.51 -15.43 22.41
C PHE A 225 -2.52 -15.10 23.90
N GLU A 226 -1.91 -13.98 24.27
CA GLU A 226 -1.79 -13.52 25.66
C GLU A 226 -2.45 -12.15 25.81
N LEU A 227 -3.34 -12.03 26.80
CA LEU A 227 -4.00 -10.77 27.15
C LEU A 227 -3.23 -10.05 28.26
N ASN A 228 -3.29 -8.72 28.26
CA ASN A 228 -2.74 -7.84 29.29
C ASN A 228 -1.25 -8.05 29.56
N VAL A 229 -0.49 -8.24 28.47
CA VAL A 229 0.97 -8.36 28.50
C VAL A 229 1.58 -6.99 28.82
N ASP A 230 2.60 -6.97 29.66
CA ASP A 230 3.41 -5.77 29.91
C ASP A 230 4.30 -5.52 28.69
N LEU A 231 3.98 -4.50 27.90
CA LEU A 231 4.64 -4.17 26.64
C LEU A 231 5.47 -2.89 26.81
N ASP A 232 6.69 -2.91 26.30
CA ASP A 232 7.50 -1.70 26.20
C ASP A 232 6.92 -0.81 25.09
N SER A 233 6.40 0.37 25.46
CA SER A 233 5.83 1.33 24.52
C SER A 233 6.76 1.72 23.37
N SER A 234 8.08 1.61 23.54
CA SER A 234 9.05 1.94 22.50
C SER A 234 8.98 1.02 21.28
N VAL A 235 8.37 -0.18 21.38
CA VAL A 235 8.20 -1.10 20.25
C VAL A 235 7.28 -0.52 19.15
N PHE A 236 6.33 0.33 19.55
CA PHE A 236 5.36 0.93 18.62
C PHE A 236 5.89 2.18 17.94
N ILE A 237 6.82 2.88 18.61
CA ILE A 237 7.33 4.18 18.15
C ILE A 237 8.13 3.99 16.87
N MET A 238 7.84 4.82 15.86
CA MET A 238 8.62 4.87 14.63
C MET A 238 10.09 5.15 14.95
N PRO A 239 11.03 4.24 14.65
CA PRO A 239 12.44 4.47 14.95
C PRO A 239 13.04 5.56 14.06
N ASP A 240 13.92 6.38 14.62
CA ASP A 240 14.77 7.28 13.83
C ASP A 240 15.69 6.45 12.93
N SER A 241 15.39 6.38 11.64
CA SER A 241 16.10 5.52 10.70
C SER A 241 17.49 6.08 10.35
N ALA A 242 18.53 5.30 10.65
CA ALA A 242 19.80 5.34 9.94
C ALA A 242 20.24 3.90 9.65
N VAL A 243 19.66 3.27 8.61
CA VAL A 243 20.32 2.09 8.05
C VAL A 243 21.63 2.60 7.43
N CYS A 244 22.74 2.34 8.11
CA CYS A 244 24.09 2.64 7.64
C CYS A 244 24.67 1.44 6.90
N ASP A 245 24.04 1.10 5.76
CA ASP A 245 24.44 0.02 4.87
C ASP A 245 25.17 0.55 3.63
N TYR A 246 25.79 1.72 3.74
CA TYR A 246 26.52 2.35 2.65
C TYR A 246 27.81 3.01 3.14
N HIS A 247 28.72 3.24 2.19
CA HIS A 247 29.99 3.91 2.41
C HIS A 247 30.32 4.84 1.24
N PHE A 248 30.62 6.11 1.54
CA PHE A 248 31.25 7.04 0.61
C PHE A 248 32.77 6.92 0.74
N ALA A 249 33.49 6.64 -0.36
CA ALA A 249 34.94 6.72 -0.33
C ALA A 249 35.40 8.16 0.01
N ASP A 250 36.44 8.28 0.83
CA ASP A 250 37.12 9.52 1.20
C ASP A 250 36.32 10.56 2.01
N SER A 251 35.27 10.16 2.77
CA SER A 251 34.45 11.09 3.59
C SER A 251 33.91 12.29 2.80
N THR A 252 33.61 12.08 1.53
CA THR A 252 33.12 13.11 0.62
C THR A 252 31.69 13.52 0.98
N GLU A 253 31.37 14.82 0.85
CA GLU A 253 30.02 15.36 1.10
C GLU A 253 29.03 14.97 -0.01
N SER A 254 29.53 14.66 -1.20
CA SER A 254 28.76 14.14 -2.32
C SER A 254 29.64 13.46 -3.35
N ILE A 255 29.02 12.71 -4.25
CA ILE A 255 29.67 12.15 -5.44
C ILE A 255 28.90 12.55 -6.70
N LYS A 256 29.63 12.90 -7.78
CA LYS A 256 29.08 13.20 -9.10
C LYS A 256 29.34 12.01 -10.02
N ILE A 257 28.29 11.43 -10.60
CA ILE A 257 28.31 10.24 -11.46
C ILE A 257 27.76 10.63 -12.82
N GLY A 258 28.53 10.43 -13.90
CA GLY A 258 28.01 10.57 -15.26
C GLY A 258 27.04 9.44 -15.60
N PHE A 259 25.92 9.77 -16.25
CA PHE A 259 24.94 8.81 -16.74
C PHE A 259 24.77 8.89 -18.26
N GLU A 260 24.18 7.84 -18.85
CA GLU A 260 23.69 7.88 -20.22
C GLU A 260 22.17 8.11 -20.20
N TYR A 261 21.69 9.09 -20.96
CA TYR A 261 20.26 9.33 -21.13
C TYR A 261 19.84 8.92 -22.52
N CYS A 262 19.17 7.77 -22.63
CA CYS A 262 18.75 7.21 -23.91
C CYS A 262 17.38 6.55 -23.79
N LEU A 263 16.60 6.65 -24.86
CA LEU A 263 15.21 6.15 -24.92
C LEU A 263 14.33 6.65 -23.76
N GLY A 264 14.64 7.83 -23.23
CA GLY A 264 13.91 8.45 -22.13
C GLY A 264 14.24 7.88 -20.75
N HIS A 265 15.28 7.06 -20.59
CA HIS A 265 15.71 6.49 -19.31
C HIS A 265 17.13 6.95 -18.93
N ILE A 266 17.38 7.06 -17.61
CA ILE A 266 18.68 7.38 -17.03
C ILE A 266 19.41 6.09 -16.71
N TRP A 267 20.57 5.87 -17.33
CA TRP A 267 21.37 4.66 -17.19
C TRP A 267 22.65 4.94 -16.40
N LEU A 268 22.81 4.23 -15.28
CA LEU A 268 23.93 4.36 -14.36
C LEU A 268 24.80 3.10 -14.36
N PRO A 269 26.13 3.23 -14.49
CA PRO A 269 27.01 2.11 -14.32
C PRO A 269 27.18 1.77 -12.83
N ALA A 270 27.04 0.49 -12.48
CA ALA A 270 27.34 -0.03 -11.16
C ALA A 270 28.22 -1.27 -11.23
N THR A 271 29.05 -1.48 -10.20
CA THR A 271 29.87 -2.68 -10.03
C THR A 271 29.30 -3.54 -8.92
N ILE A 272 28.95 -4.79 -9.24
CA ILE A 272 28.31 -5.71 -8.31
C ILE A 272 29.35 -6.67 -7.73
N ASN A 273 29.34 -6.80 -6.40
CA ASN A 273 30.26 -7.63 -5.61
C ASN A 273 31.75 -7.39 -5.92
N GLY A 274 32.10 -6.22 -6.46
CA GLY A 274 33.46 -5.89 -6.92
C GLY A 274 33.92 -6.63 -8.17
N VAL A 275 33.05 -7.40 -8.84
CA VAL A 275 33.44 -8.31 -9.94
C VAL A 275 32.98 -7.80 -11.31
N LYS A 276 31.70 -7.47 -11.47
CA LYS A 276 31.10 -7.18 -12.78
C LYS A 276 30.52 -5.77 -12.81
N LYS A 277 30.89 -5.00 -13.84
CA LYS A 277 30.29 -3.70 -14.14
C LYS A 277 29.12 -3.88 -15.10
N ILE A 278 27.93 -3.47 -14.69
CA ILE A 278 26.67 -3.56 -15.44
C ILE A 278 25.88 -2.25 -15.29
N TRP A 279 24.81 -2.08 -16.06
CA TRP A 279 24.06 -0.83 -16.14
C TRP A 279 22.67 -0.93 -15.56
N PHE A 280 22.26 0.08 -14.79
CA PHE A 280 20.96 0.13 -14.15
C PHE A 280 20.16 1.32 -14.65
N ILE A 281 18.86 1.12 -14.82
CA ILE A 281 17.91 2.23 -14.98
C ILE A 281 17.66 2.83 -13.60
N LEU A 282 17.74 4.15 -13.47
CA LEU A 282 17.30 4.86 -12.26
C LEU A 282 15.79 5.08 -12.32
N ASP A 283 15.05 4.60 -11.32
CA ASP A 283 13.58 4.56 -11.36
C ASP A 283 12.95 4.88 -9.99
N SER A 284 12.50 6.13 -9.80
CA SER A 284 11.77 6.51 -8.57
C SER A 284 10.36 5.93 -8.47
N GLY A 285 9.83 5.36 -9.56
CA GLY A 285 8.57 4.63 -9.61
C GLY A 285 8.69 3.16 -9.17
N ALA A 286 9.91 2.65 -8.98
CA ALA A 286 10.15 1.29 -8.50
C ALA A 286 10.23 1.25 -6.96
N SER A 287 9.39 0.43 -6.31
CA SER A 287 9.34 0.28 -4.85
C SER A 287 10.52 -0.50 -4.23
N ALA A 288 11.44 -1.00 -5.06
CA ALA A 288 12.65 -1.72 -4.69
C ALA A 288 13.71 -1.62 -5.79
N ASN A 289 14.93 -2.07 -5.52
CA ASN A 289 15.90 -2.40 -6.56
C ASN A 289 15.53 -3.74 -7.19
N PHE A 290 15.80 -3.89 -8.49
CA PHE A 290 15.63 -5.15 -9.21
C PHE A 290 16.88 -5.50 -9.99
N PHE A 291 17.29 -6.76 -9.96
CA PHE A 291 18.25 -7.33 -10.91
C PHE A 291 17.52 -7.95 -12.09
N HIS A 292 18.07 -7.73 -13.28
CA HIS A 292 17.64 -8.46 -14.46
C HIS A 292 17.98 -9.95 -14.30
N THR A 293 17.05 -10.84 -14.63
CA THR A 293 17.18 -12.30 -14.44
C THR A 293 18.46 -12.90 -15.02
N SER A 294 18.95 -12.43 -16.17
CA SER A 294 20.20 -12.92 -16.76
C SER A 294 21.45 -12.50 -15.96
N ALA A 295 21.46 -11.28 -15.41
CA ALA A 295 22.55 -10.78 -14.58
C ALA A 295 22.71 -11.58 -13.27
N ILE A 296 21.60 -12.08 -12.70
CA ILE A 296 21.59 -12.89 -11.47
C ILE A 296 22.39 -14.18 -11.67
N ALA A 297 22.15 -14.88 -12.79
CA ALA A 297 22.83 -16.13 -13.11
C ALA A 297 24.34 -15.92 -13.28
N ASP A 298 24.73 -14.86 -14.00
CA ASP A 298 26.12 -14.52 -14.25
C ASP A 298 26.88 -14.14 -12.96
N LEU A 299 26.20 -13.46 -12.04
CA LEU A 299 26.76 -13.01 -10.77
C LEU A 299 26.68 -14.07 -9.65
N ASN A 300 25.96 -15.17 -9.88
CA ASN A 300 25.64 -16.19 -8.86
C ASN A 300 25.05 -15.60 -7.58
N LEU A 301 24.11 -14.65 -7.70
CA LEU A 301 23.50 -14.03 -6.52
C LEU A 301 22.61 -15.06 -5.78
N PRO A 302 22.79 -15.26 -4.47
CA PRO A 302 21.97 -16.20 -3.70
C PRO A 302 20.53 -15.72 -3.59
N ARG A 303 19.59 -16.67 -3.65
CA ARG A 303 18.16 -16.43 -3.44
C ARG A 303 17.84 -16.40 -1.94
N GLU A 304 17.08 -15.40 -1.52
CA GLU A 304 16.64 -15.20 -0.12
C GLU A 304 15.18 -15.57 0.11
N GLY A 305 14.36 -15.57 -0.95
CA GLY A 305 12.92 -15.86 -0.87
C GLY A 305 12.18 -15.40 -2.11
N SER A 306 10.91 -15.04 -1.94
CA SER A 306 10.10 -14.29 -2.90
C SER A 306 9.05 -13.45 -2.17
N LEU A 307 8.61 -12.36 -2.81
CA LEU A 307 7.50 -11.52 -2.37
C LEU A 307 6.61 -11.16 -3.57
N PRO A 308 5.30 -10.97 -3.36
CA PRO A 308 4.45 -10.39 -4.39
C PRO A 308 4.78 -8.91 -4.61
N VAL A 309 4.84 -8.49 -5.88
CA VAL A 309 5.15 -7.11 -6.29
C VAL A 309 4.11 -6.63 -7.31
N ALA A 310 3.67 -5.37 -7.17
CA ALA A 310 2.80 -4.71 -8.13
C ALA A 310 3.60 -4.16 -9.32
N GLY A 311 3.09 -4.31 -10.54
CA GLY A 311 3.63 -3.72 -11.77
C GLY A 311 2.56 -3.05 -12.62
N MET A 312 2.92 -2.60 -13.83
CA MET A 312 1.99 -1.91 -14.72
C MET A 312 0.86 -2.80 -15.24
N THR A 313 1.07 -4.11 -15.35
CA THR A 313 0.08 -5.05 -15.92
C THR A 313 -0.61 -5.95 -14.90
N GLY A 314 -0.22 -5.90 -13.62
CA GLY A 314 -0.76 -6.75 -12.57
C GLY A 314 0.22 -6.97 -11.42
N TYR A 315 0.02 -8.05 -10.66
CA TYR A 315 0.90 -8.47 -9.57
C TYR A 315 1.61 -9.76 -9.95
N GLU A 316 2.90 -9.85 -9.62
CA GLU A 316 3.72 -11.03 -9.87
C GLU A 316 4.50 -11.43 -8.61
N GLU A 317 4.75 -12.73 -8.44
CA GLU A 317 5.68 -13.21 -7.42
C GLU A 317 7.11 -13.00 -7.90
N VAL A 318 7.86 -12.14 -7.19
CA VAL A 318 9.24 -11.81 -7.52
C VAL A 318 10.17 -12.54 -6.57
N ALA A 319 11.12 -13.30 -7.11
CA ALA A 319 12.20 -13.88 -6.31
C ALA A 319 13.11 -12.78 -5.76
N LEU A 320 13.55 -12.93 -4.51
CA LEU A 320 14.48 -12.01 -3.88
C LEU A 320 15.89 -12.60 -3.90
N VAL A 321 16.87 -11.77 -4.24
CA VAL A 321 18.29 -12.14 -4.29
C VAL A 321 19.12 -11.15 -3.49
N ARG A 322 20.24 -11.62 -2.93
CA ARG A 322 21.16 -10.79 -2.16
C ARG A 322 22.41 -10.49 -2.97
N SER A 323 22.86 -9.25 -2.89
CA SER A 323 24.20 -8.82 -3.32
C SER A 323 25.02 -8.39 -2.09
N ASP A 324 26.30 -8.72 -2.07
CA ASP A 324 27.21 -8.31 -1.00
C ASP A 324 27.53 -6.82 -1.12
N SER A 325 27.68 -6.33 -2.36
CA SER A 325 27.84 -4.90 -2.61
C SER A 325 27.35 -4.44 -3.99
N ILE A 326 26.87 -3.20 -4.04
CA ILE A 326 26.56 -2.45 -5.27
C ILE A 326 27.33 -1.14 -5.20
N SER A 327 28.32 -0.96 -6.08
CA SER A 327 29.15 0.26 -6.12
C SER A 327 28.82 1.14 -7.30
N ILE A 328 28.47 2.40 -7.06
CA ILE A 328 28.11 3.42 -8.05
C ILE A 328 29.07 4.60 -7.86
N GLY A 329 29.97 4.81 -8.82
CA GLY A 329 31.09 5.74 -8.61
C GLY A 329 31.92 5.32 -7.40
N SER A 330 32.10 6.22 -6.43
CA SER A 330 32.80 5.98 -5.16
C SER A 330 31.87 5.69 -3.97
N LEU A 331 30.57 5.51 -4.21
CA LEU A 331 29.61 5.05 -3.21
C LEU A 331 29.45 3.53 -3.32
N THR A 332 29.44 2.85 -2.17
CA THR A 332 29.17 1.42 -2.09
C THR A 332 28.01 1.17 -1.12
N LEU A 333 26.96 0.51 -1.61
CA LEU A 333 25.90 -0.10 -0.82
C LEU A 333 26.29 -1.53 -0.45
N LEU A 334 25.94 -2.01 0.74
CA LEU A 334 26.36 -3.29 1.30
C LEU A 334 25.15 -4.17 1.62
N ASN A 335 25.24 -5.47 1.37
CA ASN A 335 24.23 -6.47 1.76
C ASN A 335 22.81 -6.18 1.26
N GLN A 336 22.67 -5.71 0.01
CA GLN A 336 21.37 -5.30 -0.55
C GLN A 336 20.57 -6.52 -1.00
N ILE A 337 19.31 -6.61 -0.56
CA ILE A 337 18.32 -7.54 -1.08
C ILE A 337 17.52 -6.82 -2.18
N ALA A 338 17.40 -7.44 -3.34
CA ALA A 338 16.72 -6.88 -4.51
C ALA A 338 15.80 -7.93 -5.14
N GLY A 339 14.77 -7.47 -5.87
CA GLY A 339 13.91 -8.33 -6.65
C GLY A 339 14.58 -8.87 -7.91
N SER A 340 14.10 -10.00 -8.42
CA SER A 340 14.49 -10.59 -9.71
C SER A 340 13.40 -10.32 -10.73
N MET A 341 13.70 -9.56 -11.77
CA MET A 341 12.72 -9.17 -12.79
C MET A 341 13.23 -9.47 -14.20
N ASP A 342 12.37 -10.01 -15.06
CA ASP A 342 12.68 -10.08 -16.50
C ASP A 342 12.52 -8.69 -17.11
N LEU A 343 13.62 -8.16 -17.60
CA LEU A 343 13.76 -6.83 -18.17
C LEU A 343 14.27 -6.90 -19.61
N SER A 344 14.13 -8.07 -20.25
CA SER A 344 14.59 -8.33 -21.63
C SER A 344 14.01 -7.37 -22.67
N MET A 345 12.90 -6.69 -22.35
CA MET A 345 12.36 -5.58 -23.16
C MET A 345 13.33 -4.41 -23.35
N PHE A 346 14.33 -4.28 -22.48
CA PHE A 346 15.37 -3.27 -22.54
C PHE A 346 16.67 -3.82 -23.15
N ASP A 347 16.73 -5.10 -23.52
CA ASP A 347 17.92 -5.68 -24.16
C ASP A 347 18.23 -4.95 -25.48
N GLY A 348 19.51 -4.62 -25.69
CA GLY A 348 19.96 -3.87 -26.86
C GLY A 348 19.63 -2.37 -26.84
N SER A 349 19.11 -1.83 -25.71
CA SER A 349 18.92 -0.39 -25.54
C SER A 349 20.24 0.37 -25.35
N LEU A 350 21.28 -0.33 -24.92
CA LEU A 350 22.63 0.20 -24.72
C LEU A 350 23.58 -0.30 -25.82
N SER A 351 24.78 0.26 -25.89
CA SER A 351 25.80 -0.17 -26.86
C SER A 351 26.24 -1.62 -26.63
N ASP A 352 26.79 -2.27 -27.68
CA ASP A 352 27.11 -3.71 -27.72
C ASP A 352 27.98 -4.26 -26.55
N ASN A 353 28.61 -3.39 -25.75
CA ASN A 353 29.46 -3.77 -24.60
C ASN A 353 28.86 -3.39 -23.23
N GLN A 354 27.62 -2.94 -23.18
CA GLN A 354 26.93 -2.53 -21.95
C GLN A 354 25.80 -3.51 -21.65
N GLU A 355 25.96 -4.23 -20.55
CA GLU A 355 24.99 -5.22 -20.11
C GLU A 355 23.96 -4.61 -19.16
N LEU A 356 22.68 -4.93 -19.38
CA LEU A 356 21.57 -4.58 -18.49
C LEU A 356 21.70 -5.35 -17.18
N GLY A 357 21.92 -4.61 -16.09
CA GLY A 357 21.97 -5.12 -14.74
C GLY A 357 20.62 -5.10 -14.02
N GLY A 358 19.79 -4.08 -14.27
CA GLY A 358 18.46 -3.99 -13.68
C GLY A 358 17.97 -2.57 -13.43
N ILE A 359 17.26 -2.37 -12.31
CA ILE A 359 16.66 -1.11 -11.88
C ILE A 359 17.17 -0.72 -10.49
N LEU A 360 17.56 0.54 -10.32
CA LEU A 360 17.83 1.19 -9.04
C LEU A 360 16.60 2.02 -8.64
N GLY A 361 15.84 1.53 -7.67
CA GLY A 361 14.59 2.13 -7.21
C GLY A 361 14.66 2.70 -5.80
N TYR A 362 13.55 2.59 -5.06
CA TYR A 362 13.39 3.08 -3.70
C TYR A 362 14.53 2.67 -2.76
N ASP A 363 15.00 1.42 -2.87
CA ASP A 363 16.14 0.93 -2.08
C ASP A 363 17.40 1.80 -2.29
N PHE A 364 17.67 2.31 -3.49
CA PHE A 364 18.77 3.26 -3.66
C PHE A 364 18.38 4.68 -3.25
N LEU A 365 17.26 5.18 -3.80
CA LEU A 365 16.86 6.57 -3.72
C LEU A 365 16.50 7.03 -2.30
N SER A 366 15.89 6.17 -1.49
CA SER A 366 15.48 6.51 -0.11
C SER A 366 16.66 6.77 0.83
N ARG A 367 17.88 6.34 0.46
CA ARG A 367 19.08 6.45 1.30
C ARG A 367 19.75 7.80 1.21
N PHE A 368 19.53 8.55 0.12
CA PHE A 368 20.32 9.72 -0.21
C PHE A 368 19.46 10.85 -0.76
N PRO A 369 19.83 12.11 -0.50
CA PRO A 369 19.45 13.20 -1.39
C PRO A 369 20.13 12.99 -2.75
N VAL A 370 19.33 12.94 -3.81
CA VAL A 370 19.81 12.63 -5.17
C VAL A 370 19.37 13.72 -6.13
N MET A 371 20.33 14.35 -6.81
CA MET A 371 20.07 15.40 -7.79
C MET A 371 20.39 14.91 -9.19
N VAL A 372 19.43 15.07 -10.09
CA VAL A 372 19.52 14.68 -11.50
C VAL A 372 19.67 15.94 -12.34
N ASN A 373 20.79 16.06 -13.06
CA ASN A 373 21.01 17.11 -14.06
C ASN A 373 21.06 16.48 -15.45
N TYR A 374 19.95 16.57 -16.20
CA TYR A 374 19.81 16.02 -17.56
C TYR A 374 20.74 16.71 -18.57
N ARG A 375 20.95 18.02 -18.43
CA ARG A 375 21.78 18.79 -19.36
C ARG A 375 23.25 18.38 -19.30
N GLU A 376 23.75 18.14 -18.10
CA GLU A 376 25.13 17.70 -17.86
C GLU A 376 25.27 16.18 -17.82
N SER A 377 24.18 15.44 -18.03
CA SER A 377 24.09 13.99 -17.86
C SER A 377 24.75 13.50 -16.58
N THR A 378 24.48 14.17 -15.46
CA THR A 378 25.15 13.93 -14.17
C THR A 378 24.15 13.71 -13.05
N LEU A 379 24.37 12.64 -12.28
CA LEU A 379 23.71 12.36 -11.02
C LEU A 379 24.63 12.78 -9.86
N THR A 380 24.14 13.63 -8.97
CA THR A 380 24.84 13.95 -7.72
C THR A 380 24.16 13.24 -6.56
N VAL A 381 24.90 12.41 -5.83
CA VAL A 381 24.41 11.73 -4.63
C VAL A 381 25.08 12.36 -3.43
N PHE A 382 24.29 12.97 -2.55
CA PHE A 382 24.79 13.68 -1.38
C PHE A 382 24.86 12.75 -0.17
N ASN A 383 25.84 12.99 0.71
CA ASN A 383 25.92 12.33 2.00
C ASN A 383 24.81 12.89 2.92
N PRO A 384 23.83 12.07 3.36
CA PRO A 384 22.66 12.53 4.10
C PRO A 384 23.00 13.12 5.48
N ASP A 385 24.17 12.81 6.03
CA ASP A 385 24.59 13.30 7.36
C ASP A 385 25.04 14.76 7.34
N SER A 386 25.38 15.28 6.16
CA SER A 386 25.90 16.65 5.97
C SER A 386 25.12 17.46 4.94
N PHE A 387 24.04 16.90 4.41
CA PHE A 387 23.34 17.48 3.28
C PHE A 387 22.64 18.79 3.62
N VAL A 388 22.88 19.79 2.77
CA VAL A 388 22.10 21.03 2.68
C VAL A 388 21.76 21.24 1.21
N PRO A 389 20.46 21.43 0.86
CA PRO A 389 20.09 21.64 -0.53
C PRO A 389 20.69 22.95 -1.06
N PRO A 390 21.10 23.00 -2.34
CA PRO A 390 21.43 24.26 -3.00
C PRO A 390 20.31 25.29 -2.85
N PRO A 391 20.62 26.59 -2.69
CA PRO A 391 19.58 27.60 -2.55
C PRO A 391 18.80 27.77 -3.85
N GLY A 392 17.52 28.16 -3.72
CA GLY A 392 16.63 28.38 -4.85
C GLY A 392 15.80 27.15 -5.21
N GLY A 393 15.29 27.13 -6.44
CA GLY A 393 14.36 26.10 -6.89
C GLY A 393 12.96 26.23 -6.29
N VAL A 394 12.05 25.40 -6.79
CA VAL A 394 10.69 25.25 -6.29
C VAL A 394 10.62 23.97 -5.47
N THR A 395 10.38 24.10 -4.17
CA THR A 395 10.15 22.96 -3.28
C THR A 395 8.71 22.48 -3.40
N VAL A 396 8.54 21.16 -3.52
CA VAL A 396 7.25 20.48 -3.53
C VAL A 396 7.33 19.32 -2.56
N ASP A 397 6.53 19.35 -1.50
CA ASP A 397 6.42 18.24 -0.57
C ASP A 397 5.74 17.05 -1.25
N PHE A 398 6.18 15.84 -0.93
CA PHE A 398 5.58 14.60 -1.40
C PHE A 398 5.18 13.72 -0.21
N HIS A 399 4.26 12.80 -0.46
CA HIS A 399 4.06 11.64 0.41
C HIS A 399 4.42 10.37 -0.37
N LEU A 400 4.67 9.27 0.33
CA LEU A 400 4.94 7.99 -0.30
C LEU A 400 3.62 7.24 -0.51
N THR A 401 3.38 6.82 -1.74
CA THR A 401 2.31 5.87 -2.10
C THR A 401 2.98 4.66 -2.72
N MET A 402 2.86 3.48 -2.10
CA MET A 402 3.63 2.28 -2.48
C MET A 402 5.14 2.53 -2.58
N LEU A 403 5.69 3.30 -1.63
CA LEU A 403 7.10 3.72 -1.60
C LEU A 403 7.53 4.63 -2.77
N VAL A 404 6.61 5.16 -3.57
CA VAL A 404 6.90 6.08 -4.67
C VAL A 404 6.55 7.52 -4.28
N PRO A 405 7.43 8.51 -4.54
CA PRO A 405 7.13 9.92 -4.29
C PRO A 405 5.90 10.37 -5.07
N THR A 406 4.90 10.87 -4.34
CA THR A 406 3.62 11.31 -4.89
C THR A 406 3.36 12.76 -4.48
N ILE A 407 3.12 13.62 -5.47
CA ILE A 407 2.86 15.05 -5.28
C ILE A 407 1.44 15.41 -5.71
N SER A 408 0.83 16.38 -5.03
CA SER A 408 -0.43 16.94 -5.50
C SER A 408 -0.20 17.91 -6.67
N GLY A 409 -1.03 17.79 -7.70
CA GLY A 409 -1.02 18.63 -8.89
C GLY A 409 -2.42 18.96 -9.39
N GLU A 410 -2.49 19.74 -10.47
CA GLU A 410 -3.73 20.20 -11.07
C GLU A 410 -3.63 20.15 -12.61
N LEU A 411 -4.45 19.31 -13.25
CA LEU A 411 -4.56 19.18 -14.70
C LEU A 411 -5.83 19.88 -15.19
N ASN A 412 -5.71 20.92 -16.02
CA ASN A 412 -6.83 21.72 -16.52
C ASN A 412 -7.83 22.16 -15.42
N GLY A 413 -7.37 22.56 -14.24
CA GLY A 413 -8.25 22.93 -13.12
C GLY A 413 -8.58 21.78 -12.14
N ILE A 414 -8.25 20.54 -12.49
CA ILE A 414 -8.68 19.33 -11.77
C ILE A 414 -7.53 18.82 -10.92
N LYS A 415 -7.74 18.82 -9.60
CA LYS A 415 -6.76 18.33 -8.63
C LYS A 415 -6.63 16.82 -8.68
N GLY A 416 -5.41 16.34 -8.50
CA GLY A 416 -5.09 14.92 -8.36
C GLY A 416 -3.70 14.72 -7.79
N ASP A 417 -3.40 13.50 -7.36
CA ASP A 417 -2.08 13.11 -6.88
C ASP A 417 -1.32 12.37 -7.98
N PHE A 418 -0.05 12.73 -8.18
CA PHE A 418 0.76 12.26 -9.28
C PHE A 418 2.08 11.68 -8.76
N MET A 419 2.37 10.45 -9.16
CA MET A 419 3.65 9.81 -8.87
C MET A 419 4.76 10.48 -9.68
N VAL A 420 5.92 10.72 -9.08
CA VAL A 420 7.11 11.23 -9.78
C VAL A 420 8.04 10.07 -10.08
N ASP A 421 8.23 9.80 -11.37
CA ASP A 421 8.67 8.51 -11.89
C ASP A 421 9.83 8.69 -12.89
N LEU A 422 11.07 8.49 -12.42
CA LEU A 422 12.26 8.50 -13.28
C LEU A 422 12.35 7.28 -14.22
N GLY A 423 11.55 6.23 -14.00
CA GLY A 423 11.43 5.08 -14.90
C GLY A 423 10.48 5.34 -16.06
N ASN A 424 9.60 6.33 -15.96
CA ASN A 424 8.68 6.70 -17.03
C ASN A 424 9.40 7.54 -18.12
N SER A 425 9.62 6.95 -19.29
CA SER A 425 10.26 7.61 -20.44
C SER A 425 9.41 8.66 -21.16
N PHE A 426 8.15 8.85 -20.73
CA PHE A 426 7.21 9.81 -21.30
C PHE A 426 7.06 11.06 -20.42
N GLY A 427 6.09 11.92 -20.75
CA GLY A 427 5.78 13.14 -20.01
C GLY A 427 4.81 12.92 -18.86
N LEU A 428 3.51 12.95 -19.15
CA LEU A 428 2.47 12.66 -18.16
C LEU A 428 1.59 11.52 -18.66
N VAL A 429 1.56 10.41 -17.91
CA VAL A 429 0.67 9.27 -18.18
C VAL A 429 -0.46 9.31 -17.17
N LEU A 430 -1.70 9.46 -17.64
CA LEU A 430 -2.87 9.56 -16.78
C LEU A 430 -3.41 8.17 -16.44
N HIS A 431 -3.90 7.99 -15.22
CA HIS A 431 -4.55 6.75 -14.80
C HIS A 431 -6.02 6.74 -15.21
N ASN A 432 -6.54 5.56 -15.58
CA ASN A 432 -7.88 5.45 -16.17
C ASN A 432 -8.99 5.87 -15.22
N SER A 433 -8.85 5.61 -13.91
CA SER A 433 -9.86 6.00 -12.92
C SER A 433 -10.05 7.52 -12.88
N PHE A 434 -8.96 8.28 -13.01
CA PHE A 434 -8.97 9.74 -13.00
C PHE A 434 -9.55 10.31 -14.29
N VAL A 435 -9.19 9.70 -15.43
CA VAL A 435 -9.77 10.00 -16.75
C VAL A 435 -11.28 9.79 -16.74
N ASP A 436 -11.74 8.64 -16.26
CA ASP A 436 -13.16 8.26 -16.22
C ASP A 436 -13.94 9.12 -15.21
N ARG A 437 -13.43 9.29 -13.98
CA ARG A 437 -14.07 10.06 -12.89
C ARG A 437 -14.34 11.50 -13.28
N TYR A 438 -13.45 12.11 -14.04
CA TYR A 438 -13.55 13.53 -14.41
C TYR A 438 -13.88 13.77 -15.89
N HIS A 439 -14.18 12.71 -16.64
CA HIS A 439 -14.48 12.77 -18.08
C HIS A 439 -13.42 13.54 -18.86
N LEU A 440 -12.15 13.21 -18.66
CA LEU A 440 -11.03 14.01 -19.21
C LEU A 440 -10.96 13.99 -20.72
N GLU A 441 -11.46 12.95 -21.39
CA GLU A 441 -11.53 12.93 -22.86
C GLU A 441 -12.39 14.09 -23.43
N GLU A 442 -13.31 14.66 -22.64
CA GLU A 442 -14.11 15.83 -23.05
C GLU A 442 -13.42 17.17 -22.74
N LYS A 443 -12.32 17.14 -21.98
CA LYS A 443 -11.63 18.32 -21.44
C LYS A 443 -10.19 18.46 -21.94
N LEU A 444 -9.75 17.54 -22.79
CA LEU A 444 -8.43 17.52 -23.42
C LEU A 444 -8.58 17.81 -24.91
N ASP A 445 -7.57 18.46 -25.47
CA ASP A 445 -7.52 18.81 -26.88
C ASP A 445 -6.69 17.77 -27.67
N ASP A 446 -6.76 17.79 -29.01
CA ASP A 446 -5.91 17.03 -29.93
C ASP A 446 -5.79 15.52 -29.62
N ILE A 447 -6.90 14.90 -29.24
CA ILE A 447 -6.94 13.47 -28.91
C ILE A 447 -6.73 12.65 -30.19
N SER A 448 -5.72 11.79 -30.16
CA SER A 448 -5.35 10.93 -31.28
C SER A 448 -4.96 9.53 -30.80
N ASP A 449 -5.37 8.52 -31.56
CA ASP A 449 -5.00 7.13 -31.26
C ASP A 449 -3.50 6.91 -31.48
N ASN A 450 -2.85 6.27 -30.50
CA ASN A 450 -1.46 5.86 -30.56
C ASN A 450 -1.34 4.33 -30.35
N PRO A 451 -1.68 3.53 -31.37
CA PRO A 451 -1.68 2.07 -31.28
C PRO A 451 -0.28 1.47 -31.07
N GLY A 452 0.79 2.24 -31.29
CA GLY A 452 2.17 1.82 -31.00
C GLY A 452 2.47 1.70 -29.49
N GLY A 453 1.68 2.38 -28.66
CA GLY A 453 1.60 2.18 -27.21
C GLY A 453 2.78 2.68 -26.36
N LEU A 454 2.57 2.67 -25.04
CA LEU A 454 3.56 2.78 -23.96
C LEU A 454 4.23 1.40 -23.77
N GLY A 455 5.56 1.36 -23.62
CA GLY A 455 6.27 0.13 -23.24
C GLY A 455 6.86 0.24 -21.83
N GLY A 456 6.81 -0.83 -21.05
CA GLY A 456 7.49 -0.96 -19.76
C GLY A 456 7.15 -2.29 -19.09
N VAL A 457 7.64 -2.53 -17.87
CA VAL A 457 7.53 -3.83 -17.18
C VAL A 457 6.10 -4.40 -17.26
N GLY A 458 5.97 -5.61 -17.84
CA GLY A 458 4.69 -6.29 -18.07
C GLY A 458 4.15 -6.22 -19.50
N GLY A 459 4.71 -5.40 -20.39
CA GLY A 459 4.42 -5.43 -21.83
C GLY A 459 4.28 -4.07 -22.52
N ARG A 460 3.63 -4.06 -23.68
CA ARG A 460 3.26 -2.83 -24.40
C ARG A 460 1.76 -2.60 -24.32
N ILE A 461 1.34 -1.38 -24.04
CA ILE A 461 -0.06 -1.00 -23.86
C ILE A 461 -0.41 0.08 -24.88
N GLY A 462 -1.43 -0.15 -25.71
CA GLY A 462 -1.99 0.88 -26.59
C GLY A 462 -2.54 2.06 -25.80
N GLY A 463 -2.82 3.17 -26.46
CA GLY A 463 -3.47 4.29 -25.81
C GLY A 463 -3.73 5.43 -26.76
N LYS A 464 -4.21 6.54 -26.19
CA LYS A 464 -4.37 7.81 -26.89
C LYS A 464 -3.32 8.80 -26.40
N THR A 465 -2.93 9.72 -27.28
CA THR A 465 -2.25 10.95 -26.88
C THR A 465 -3.23 12.10 -26.93
N ALA A 466 -3.10 13.04 -26.01
CA ALA A 466 -3.93 14.23 -25.95
C ALA A 466 -3.13 15.43 -25.46
N GLN A 467 -3.75 16.59 -25.48
CA GLN A 467 -3.15 17.87 -25.12
C GLN A 467 -3.91 18.47 -23.93
N ALA A 468 -3.23 18.63 -22.80
CA ALA A 468 -3.72 19.40 -21.68
C ALA A 468 -3.34 20.88 -21.85
N ALA A 469 -4.27 21.78 -21.52
CA ALA A 469 -4.05 23.21 -21.57
C ALA A 469 -3.06 23.65 -20.49
N THR A 470 -3.20 23.11 -19.28
CA THR A 470 -2.33 23.43 -18.14
C THR A 470 -2.09 22.22 -17.26
N PHE A 471 -0.87 22.09 -16.74
CA PHE A 471 -0.53 21.22 -15.63
C PHE A 471 0.26 22.00 -14.59
N LYS A 472 -0.18 21.98 -13.34
CA LYS A 472 0.42 22.76 -12.25
C LYS A 472 0.77 21.86 -11.07
N PHE A 473 1.95 22.06 -10.49
CA PHE A 473 2.37 21.46 -9.24
C PHE A 473 3.29 22.43 -8.49
N GLY A 474 3.12 22.57 -7.17
CA GLY A 474 3.74 23.66 -6.42
C GLY A 474 3.45 25.03 -7.07
N SER A 475 4.51 25.81 -7.33
CA SER A 475 4.44 27.06 -8.10
C SER A 475 4.78 26.92 -9.59
N ILE A 476 5.03 25.71 -10.08
CA ILE A 476 5.34 25.44 -11.49
C ILE A 476 4.03 25.32 -12.27
N LEU A 477 3.96 26.03 -13.40
CA LEU A 477 2.85 25.95 -14.35
C LEU A 477 3.40 25.59 -15.73
N LEU A 478 3.04 24.40 -16.21
CA LEU A 478 3.28 23.95 -17.57
C LEU A 478 2.05 24.25 -18.41
N GLN A 479 2.24 24.87 -19.57
CA GLN A 479 1.19 25.16 -20.53
C GLN A 479 1.35 24.27 -21.75
N SER A 480 0.22 23.86 -22.35
CA SER A 480 0.22 23.01 -23.54
C SER A 480 1.08 21.76 -23.34
N LEU A 481 0.72 20.93 -22.35
CA LEU A 481 1.38 19.66 -22.04
C LEU A 481 0.75 18.47 -22.78
N ARG A 482 1.57 17.68 -23.50
CA ARG A 482 1.12 16.41 -24.07
C ARG A 482 0.96 15.36 -22.96
N VAL A 483 -0.18 14.69 -22.94
CA VAL A 483 -0.53 13.64 -21.98
C VAL A 483 -0.83 12.34 -22.71
N ILE A 484 -0.67 11.22 -22.00
CA ILE A 484 -0.95 9.89 -22.50
C ILE A 484 -2.09 9.28 -21.69
N LEU A 485 -3.01 8.64 -22.41
CA LEU A 485 -4.21 7.97 -21.89
C LEU A 485 -4.09 6.47 -22.27
N PRO A 486 -3.66 5.59 -21.36
CA PRO A 486 -3.52 4.17 -21.65
C PRO A 486 -4.88 3.49 -21.84
N ASP A 487 -4.95 2.47 -22.71
CA ASP A 487 -6.19 1.70 -22.95
C ASP A 487 -6.52 0.70 -21.82
N GLN A 488 -5.51 0.25 -21.06
CA GLN A 488 -5.61 -0.87 -20.12
C GLN A 488 -5.81 -0.43 -18.66
N ARG A 489 -6.71 -1.11 -17.95
CA ARG A 489 -7.25 -0.73 -16.63
C ARG A 489 -6.69 -1.54 -15.44
N GLN A 490 -5.61 -2.31 -15.62
CA GLN A 490 -5.04 -3.18 -14.56
C GLN A 490 -3.69 -2.65 -14.08
N GLY A 491 -3.20 -3.16 -12.95
CA GLY A 491 -1.95 -2.72 -12.32
C GLY A 491 -2.05 -1.31 -11.72
N LEU A 492 -0.91 -0.62 -11.63
CA LEU A 492 -0.81 0.76 -11.11
C LEU A 492 -1.73 1.74 -11.85
N SER A 493 -1.91 1.59 -13.17
CA SER A 493 -2.77 2.44 -14.01
C SER A 493 -4.26 2.40 -13.64
N GLY A 494 -4.67 1.39 -12.86
CA GLY A 494 -6.04 1.22 -12.37
C GLY A 494 -6.30 1.84 -10.99
N SER A 495 -5.31 2.49 -10.36
CA SER A 495 -5.47 3.10 -9.03
C SER A 495 -6.66 4.05 -8.99
N GLU A 496 -7.51 4.00 -7.97
CA GLU A 496 -8.63 4.93 -7.79
C GLU A 496 -8.22 6.25 -7.09
N GLN A 497 -7.02 6.28 -6.51
CA GLN A 497 -6.50 7.45 -5.77
C GLN A 497 -5.53 8.29 -6.59
N LEU A 498 -4.74 7.66 -7.47
CA LEU A 498 -3.73 8.35 -8.27
C LEU A 498 -4.32 8.90 -9.58
N ALA A 499 -3.85 10.08 -9.96
CA ALA A 499 -4.22 10.76 -11.19
C ALA A 499 -3.31 10.42 -12.38
N GLY A 500 -2.06 10.08 -12.11
CA GLY A 500 -1.08 9.72 -13.15
C GLY A 500 0.36 9.70 -12.67
N ASN A 501 1.27 9.47 -13.60
CA ASN A 501 2.73 9.46 -13.38
C ASN A 501 3.40 10.57 -14.19
N ILE A 502 4.22 11.39 -13.54
CA ILE A 502 5.11 12.39 -14.13
C ILE A 502 6.44 11.72 -14.47
N GLY A 503 6.79 11.68 -15.75
CA GLY A 503 8.00 11.07 -16.28
C GLY A 503 9.03 12.05 -16.85
N ASN A 504 10.07 11.47 -17.44
CA ASN A 504 11.28 12.20 -17.82
C ASN A 504 11.07 13.29 -18.87
N MET A 505 10.08 13.22 -19.77
CA MET A 505 9.85 14.32 -20.73
C MET A 505 9.35 15.62 -20.05
N ILE A 506 8.85 15.53 -18.82
CA ILE A 506 8.61 16.70 -17.97
C ILE A 506 9.85 17.02 -17.15
N LEU A 507 10.41 16.01 -16.46
CA LEU A 507 11.49 16.19 -15.49
C LEU A 507 12.77 16.73 -16.11
N GLU A 508 13.06 16.40 -17.38
CA GLU A 508 14.25 16.86 -18.12
C GLU A 508 14.31 18.38 -18.33
N ASN A 509 13.19 19.09 -18.13
CA ASN A 509 13.15 20.55 -18.19
C ASN A 509 13.76 21.21 -16.95
N PHE A 510 14.10 20.43 -15.93
CA PHE A 510 14.61 20.89 -14.64
C PHE A 510 15.90 20.17 -14.26
N ILE A 511 16.61 20.72 -13.26
CA ILE A 511 17.45 19.90 -12.38
C ILE A 511 16.55 19.50 -11.20
N VAL A 512 16.45 18.20 -10.94
CA VAL A 512 15.51 17.67 -9.94
C VAL A 512 16.27 17.04 -8.79
N LEU A 513 16.01 17.49 -7.57
CA LEU A 513 16.53 16.91 -6.34
C LEU A 513 15.42 16.14 -5.62
N PHE A 514 15.68 14.86 -5.34
CA PHE A 514 14.88 14.01 -4.48
C PHE A 514 15.48 13.99 -3.08
N ASP A 515 14.71 14.35 -2.06
CA ASP A 515 15.12 14.32 -0.64
C ASP A 515 14.06 13.57 0.17
N TYR A 516 14.22 12.24 0.22
CA TYR A 516 13.28 11.33 0.89
C TYR A 516 13.22 11.54 2.40
N LYS A 517 14.34 11.86 3.04
CA LYS A 517 14.39 12.13 4.48
C LYS A 517 13.50 13.32 4.86
N SER A 518 13.44 14.33 4.00
CA SER A 518 12.60 15.52 4.20
C SER A 518 11.27 15.46 3.44
N ASN A 519 10.93 14.33 2.80
CA ASN A 519 9.72 14.14 1.99
C ASN A 519 9.48 15.29 0.99
N ARG A 520 10.52 15.71 0.26
CA ARG A 520 10.41 16.82 -0.71
C ARG A 520 11.17 16.57 -2.00
N LEU A 521 10.66 17.19 -3.06
CA LEU A 521 11.34 17.41 -4.32
C LEU A 521 11.73 18.89 -4.43
N ILE A 522 12.87 19.17 -5.05
CA ILE A 522 13.22 20.55 -5.42
C ILE A 522 13.53 20.60 -6.91
N PHE A 523 12.82 21.48 -7.61
CA PHE A 523 12.95 21.71 -9.05
C PHE A 523 13.71 23.01 -9.30
N TYR A 524 14.92 22.92 -9.80
CA TYR A 524 15.75 24.07 -10.16
C TYR A 524 15.68 24.37 -11.66
N ASP A 525 16.04 25.59 -12.04
CA ASP A 525 16.23 25.97 -13.44
C ASP A 525 17.31 25.09 -14.09
N SER A 526 17.06 24.60 -15.30
CA SER A 526 18.00 23.74 -16.03
C SER A 526 19.31 24.45 -16.44
N ASN A 527 19.39 25.77 -16.25
CA ASN A 527 20.61 26.57 -16.45
C ASN A 527 21.33 26.92 -15.15
N MET A 528 20.87 26.44 -13.99
CA MET A 528 21.56 26.67 -12.72
C MET A 528 22.95 26.02 -12.75
N GLU A 529 23.99 26.81 -12.44
CA GLU A 529 25.32 26.26 -12.19
C GLU A 529 25.33 25.61 -10.80
N VAL A 530 25.55 24.30 -10.77
CA VAL A 530 25.71 23.54 -9.53
C VAL A 530 27.20 23.51 -9.19
N GLU A 531 27.65 24.36 -8.28
CA GLU A 531 29.03 24.34 -7.75
C GLU A 531 29.37 22.97 -7.13
#